data_AF-A0AAX6QW66-F1
#
_entry.id   AF-A0AAX6QW66-F1
#
_cell.length_a   1.000
_cell.length_b   1.000
_cell.length_c   1.000
_cell.angle_alpha   90.00
_cell.angle_beta   90.00
_cell.angle_gamma   90.00
#
_symmetry.space_group_name_H-M   'P 1'
#
loop_
_entity.id
_entity.type
_entity.pdbx_description
1 polymer ?
#
loop_
_entity_poly.entity_id
_entity_poly.type
_entity_poly.pdbx_seq_one_letter_code
_entity_poly.pdbx_strand_id
1 'polypeptide(L)'
;MACSRPPSQCDPASLSPGPLAGRWPLPLRRRRREMSSSKEQRSAVFVILFALITILILYSSNSANEVFHYGSLRGRGYRPNLKKWSLTDGFVPILGNKTLPSRCHQCVIVTSSSHLLGTKLGPEIERAECTIRMNDAPTTGYSADVGNKTTFRVVAHSSVFRVLRRPQEFVNRTPETVFIFWGPPSKMQKPQGSLLRVIQRAGLAFPNMEAYAVSPARMQQFDDLFRVTPLCPQGKVPFVVEYGLVYHGDCGGVV
;
A
#
# COMPACT_ATOMS: atom_id res chain seq x y z
N MET A 1 5.12 -53.62 -33.78
CA MET A 1 3.65 -53.52 -34.05
C MET A 1 2.91 -54.26 -32.95
N ALA A 2 1.59 -54.07 -32.83
CA ALA A 2 0.83 -54.37 -31.60
C ALA A 2 0.19 -55.79 -31.53
N CYS A 3 -0.42 -56.09 -30.37
CA CYS A 3 -1.30 -57.24 -30.04
C CYS A 3 -0.56 -58.60 -29.82
N SER A 4 -0.97 -59.54 -28.95
CA SER A 4 -2.27 -59.78 -28.26
C SER A 4 -2.12 -60.44 -26.85
N ARG A 5 -3.19 -60.41 -26.04
CA ARG A 5 -3.48 -61.17 -24.78
C ARG A 5 -4.14 -62.55 -25.10
N PRO A 6 -4.62 -63.41 -24.14
CA PRO A 6 -4.49 -63.53 -22.66
C PRO A 6 -3.90 -64.95 -22.30
N PRO A 7 -4.46 -65.90 -21.47
CA PRO A 7 -5.16 -65.89 -20.14
C PRO A 7 -4.62 -66.91 -19.07
N SER A 8 -5.21 -66.92 -17.85
CA SER A 8 -5.28 -68.05 -16.85
C SER A 8 -3.95 -68.57 -16.21
N GLN A 9 -3.87 -69.30 -15.08
CA GLN A 9 -4.82 -69.78 -14.06
C GLN A 9 -4.11 -70.00 -12.68
N CYS A 10 -4.90 -70.38 -11.67
CA CYS A 10 -4.66 -70.38 -10.22
C CYS A 10 -3.85 -71.55 -9.61
N ASP A 11 -3.30 -71.29 -8.41
CA ASP A 11 -3.17 -72.20 -7.22
C ASP A 11 -2.34 -73.52 -7.31
N PRO A 12 -2.06 -74.24 -6.19
CA PRO A 12 -2.19 -73.91 -4.75
C PRO A 12 -0.88 -74.08 -3.93
N ALA A 13 -0.94 -73.77 -2.63
CA ALA A 13 0.11 -74.02 -1.65
C ALA A 13 0.07 -75.43 -1.03
N SER A 14 1.19 -75.90 -0.46
CA SER A 14 1.32 -76.24 0.98
C SER A 14 2.56 -77.06 1.32
N LEU A 15 3.22 -76.72 2.44
CA LEU A 15 4.01 -77.65 3.26
C LEU A 15 4.18 -77.09 4.68
N SER A 16 3.99 -77.95 5.66
CA SER A 16 4.08 -77.79 7.13
C SER A 16 4.15 -79.22 7.71
N PRO A 17 4.54 -79.48 8.98
CA PRO A 17 4.60 -78.58 10.13
C PRO A 17 5.85 -78.70 11.04
N GLY A 18 5.90 -77.96 12.15
CA GLY A 18 6.86 -78.10 13.26
C GLY A 18 6.33 -77.40 14.54
N PRO A 19 6.59 -77.89 15.78
CA PRO A 19 5.60 -77.80 16.86
C PRO A 19 5.74 -76.65 17.88
N LEU A 20 4.73 -76.59 18.75
CA LEU A 20 4.35 -75.53 19.70
C LEU A 20 5.07 -75.59 21.07
N ALA A 21 5.26 -74.42 21.71
CA ALA A 21 4.63 -74.08 23.01
C ALA A 21 5.10 -72.69 23.54
N GLY A 22 4.20 -71.95 24.20
CA GLY A 22 4.56 -70.74 24.97
C GLY A 22 3.55 -69.58 24.83
N ARG A 23 2.59 -69.48 25.76
CA ARG A 23 1.51 -68.48 25.72
C ARG A 23 1.54 -67.58 26.96
N TRP A 24 1.91 -66.30 26.80
CA TRP A 24 1.59 -65.22 27.74
C TRP A 24 1.37 -63.90 26.99
N PRO A 25 0.24 -63.17 27.20
CA PRO A 25 -0.04 -61.93 26.47
C PRO A 25 0.42 -60.67 27.22
N LEU A 26 1.09 -59.76 26.51
CA LEU A 26 1.35 -58.37 26.95
C LEU A 26 0.64 -57.36 26.02
N PRO A 27 0.31 -56.14 26.51
CA PRO A 27 -1.06 -55.64 26.31
C PRO A 27 -1.26 -54.70 25.10
N LEU A 28 -2.21 -55.07 24.23
CA LEU A 28 -2.80 -54.19 23.19
C LEU A 28 -3.37 -52.87 23.73
N ARG A 29 -3.61 -52.77 25.05
CA ARG A 29 -4.12 -51.57 25.73
C ARG A 29 -3.13 -50.39 25.72
N ARG A 30 -1.81 -50.63 25.62
CA ARG A 30 -0.78 -49.57 25.62
C ARG A 30 -0.73 -48.84 24.27
N ARG A 31 -0.60 -49.60 23.17
CA ARG A 31 -0.51 -49.05 21.81
C ARG A 31 -1.76 -48.28 21.35
N ARG A 32 -2.96 -48.74 21.74
CA ARG A 32 -4.20 -48.00 21.45
C ARG A 32 -4.28 -46.70 22.26
N ARG A 33 -3.80 -46.66 23.50
CA ARG A 33 -3.68 -45.41 24.28
C ARG A 33 -2.68 -44.44 23.67
N GLU A 34 -1.52 -44.89 23.23
CA GLU A 34 -0.50 -44.04 22.57
C GLU A 34 -1.00 -43.44 21.24
N MET A 35 -1.73 -44.23 20.43
CA MET A 35 -2.36 -43.72 19.19
C MET A 35 -3.57 -42.81 19.43
N SER A 36 -4.33 -43.00 20.52
CA SER A 36 -5.40 -42.05 20.91
C SER A 36 -4.79 -40.76 21.43
N SER A 37 -3.86 -40.86 22.40
CA SER A 37 -3.16 -39.75 23.03
C SER A 37 -2.43 -38.85 22.04
N SER A 38 -1.81 -39.40 20.99
CA SER A 38 -1.13 -38.59 19.96
C SER A 38 -2.10 -37.90 18.99
N LYS A 39 -3.28 -38.46 18.74
CA LYS A 39 -4.35 -37.79 17.96
C LYS A 39 -5.05 -36.72 18.79
N GLU A 40 -5.37 -37.04 20.04
CA GLU A 40 -5.96 -36.12 21.02
C GLU A 40 -5.03 -34.94 21.32
N GLN A 41 -3.73 -35.17 21.53
CA GLN A 41 -2.75 -34.09 21.70
C GLN A 41 -2.65 -33.20 20.47
N ARG A 42 -2.59 -33.75 19.25
CA ARG A 42 -2.55 -32.93 18.02
C ARG A 42 -3.83 -32.12 17.85
N SER A 43 -4.99 -32.71 18.10
CA SER A 43 -6.28 -32.01 18.05
C SER A 43 -6.37 -30.92 19.13
N ALA A 44 -5.94 -31.20 20.37
CA ALA A 44 -5.88 -30.22 21.45
C ALA A 44 -4.94 -29.05 21.11
N VAL A 45 -3.78 -29.30 20.52
CA VAL A 45 -2.86 -28.24 20.06
C VAL A 45 -3.53 -27.33 19.02
N PHE A 46 -4.28 -27.88 18.05
CA PHE A 46 -5.02 -27.06 17.09
C PHE A 46 -6.17 -26.26 17.75
N VAL A 47 -6.90 -26.84 18.70
CA VAL A 47 -7.95 -26.14 19.45
C VAL A 47 -7.37 -25.02 20.31
N ILE A 48 -6.25 -25.27 21.01
CA ILE A 48 -5.54 -24.27 21.81
C ILE A 48 -5.00 -23.15 20.90
N LEU A 49 -4.37 -23.49 19.77
CA LEU A 49 -3.87 -22.50 18.82
C LEU A 49 -5.01 -21.64 18.25
N PHE A 50 -6.12 -22.25 17.86
CA PHE A 50 -7.30 -21.53 17.37
C PHE A 50 -7.91 -20.64 18.45
N ALA A 51 -8.00 -21.11 19.70
CA ALA A 51 -8.46 -20.31 20.83
C ALA A 51 -7.52 -19.14 21.12
N LEU A 52 -6.20 -19.35 21.12
CA LEU A 52 -5.20 -18.29 21.32
C LEU A 52 -5.23 -17.25 20.19
N ILE A 53 -5.38 -17.68 18.93
CA ILE A 53 -5.56 -16.76 17.79
C ILE A 53 -6.87 -16.00 17.91
N THR A 54 -7.96 -16.64 18.30
CA THR A 54 -9.26 -15.98 18.49
C THR A 54 -9.24 -15.00 19.65
N ILE A 55 -8.57 -15.34 20.77
CA ILE A 55 -8.34 -14.44 21.91
C ILE A 55 -7.44 -13.28 21.49
N LEU A 56 -6.39 -13.50 20.69
CA LEU A 56 -5.53 -12.44 20.17
C LEU A 56 -6.30 -11.49 19.23
N ILE A 57 -7.15 -12.03 18.35
CA ILE A 57 -8.05 -11.26 17.50
C ILE A 57 -9.00 -10.43 18.38
N LEU A 58 -9.72 -11.06 19.31
CA LEU A 58 -10.64 -10.36 20.21
C LEU A 58 -9.94 -9.30 21.08
N TYR A 59 -8.74 -9.58 21.60
CA TYR A 59 -7.93 -8.60 22.34
C TYR A 59 -7.51 -7.44 21.44
N SER A 60 -7.07 -7.71 20.21
CA SER A 60 -6.74 -6.67 19.22
C SER A 60 -7.96 -5.87 18.76
N SER A 61 -9.15 -6.49 18.73
CA SER A 61 -10.43 -5.83 18.43
C SER A 61 -10.98 -5.05 19.62
N ASN A 62 -10.68 -5.44 20.87
CA ASN A 62 -11.15 -4.72 22.05
C ASN A 62 -10.30 -3.49 22.40
N SER A 63 -9.18 -3.26 21.69
CA SER A 63 -8.49 -1.97 21.64
C SER A 63 -9.21 -0.93 20.76
N ALA A 64 -10.34 -1.27 20.13
CA ALA A 64 -11.07 -0.39 19.21
C ALA A 64 -12.09 0.56 19.89
N ASN A 65 -11.85 0.96 21.15
CA ASN A 65 -12.70 1.90 21.89
C ASN A 65 -11.93 3.08 22.52
N GLU A 66 -10.76 3.42 21.97
CA GLU A 66 -10.15 4.74 22.20
C GLU A 66 -10.93 5.83 21.44
N VAL A 67 -11.99 6.35 22.09
CA VAL A 67 -12.65 7.58 21.69
C VAL A 67 -11.64 8.72 21.89
N PHE A 68 -10.97 9.12 20.80
CA PHE A 68 -9.86 10.09 20.82
C PHE A 68 -10.25 11.45 21.44
N HIS A 69 -10.01 11.61 22.73
CA HIS A 69 -10.03 12.90 23.40
C HIS A 69 -8.80 13.72 22.99
N TYR A 70 -8.96 14.59 21.99
CA TYR A 70 -7.93 15.57 21.60
C TYR A 70 -7.77 16.67 22.66
N GLY A 71 -6.95 16.40 23.68
CA GLY A 71 -6.46 17.44 24.58
C GLY A 71 -5.66 18.50 23.79
N SER A 72 -6.01 19.78 23.97
CA SER A 72 -5.37 20.89 23.25
C SER A 72 -3.92 21.10 23.74
N LEU A 73 -2.96 20.44 23.07
CA LEU A 73 -1.54 20.68 23.26
C LEU A 73 -1.17 22.07 22.72
N ARG A 74 -1.24 23.08 23.61
CA ARG A 74 -0.75 24.46 23.37
C ARG A 74 0.79 24.52 23.33
N GLY A 75 1.40 23.80 22.40
CA GLY A 75 2.78 24.04 22.00
C GLY A 75 2.86 25.30 21.14
N ARG A 76 3.80 26.22 21.46
CA ARG A 76 4.11 27.37 20.58
C ARG A 76 4.89 26.89 19.35
N GLY A 77 4.22 26.19 18.44
CA GLY A 77 4.79 25.79 17.16
C GLY A 77 4.97 26.99 16.23
N TYR A 78 6.14 27.12 15.63
CA TYR A 78 6.38 28.05 14.53
C TYR A 78 5.49 27.67 13.35
N ARG A 79 4.46 28.48 13.07
CA ARG A 79 3.62 28.35 11.86
C ARG A 79 4.19 29.24 10.76
N PRO A 80 4.87 28.72 9.72
CA PRO A 80 5.31 29.56 8.61
C PRO A 80 4.10 30.11 7.87
N ASN A 81 4.22 31.34 7.36
CA ASN A 81 3.16 31.95 6.57
C ASN A 81 3.19 31.40 5.14
N LEU A 82 2.44 30.31 4.92
CA LEU A 82 2.34 29.63 3.62
C LEU A 82 1.85 30.55 2.48
N LYS A 83 1.16 31.66 2.78
CA LYS A 83 0.78 32.67 1.75
C LYS A 83 1.99 33.38 1.13
N LYS A 84 3.17 33.32 1.77
CA LYS A 84 4.44 33.84 1.21
C LYS A 84 5.19 32.80 0.38
N TRP A 85 4.73 31.55 0.30
CA TRP A 85 5.41 30.48 -0.43
C TRP A 85 4.95 30.48 -1.89
N SER A 86 5.59 31.30 -2.73
CA SER A 86 5.24 31.38 -4.16
C SER A 86 5.44 30.06 -4.90
N LEU A 87 4.49 29.71 -5.76
CA LEU A 87 4.56 28.53 -6.62
C LEU A 87 5.61 28.66 -7.74
N THR A 88 5.94 29.90 -8.16
CA THR A 88 6.82 30.20 -9.31
C THR A 88 8.20 29.55 -9.22
N ASP A 89 8.75 29.45 -8.01
CA ASP A 89 10.11 28.95 -7.75
C ASP A 89 10.10 27.61 -7.00
N GLY A 90 8.89 27.06 -6.77
CA GLY A 90 8.68 25.80 -6.08
C GLY A 90 8.91 24.56 -6.93
N PHE A 91 8.74 24.69 -8.25
CA PHE A 91 8.76 23.58 -9.21
C PHE A 91 9.59 23.93 -10.45
N VAL A 92 10.34 22.95 -10.94
CA VAL A 92 11.21 23.05 -12.12
C VAL A 92 10.68 22.10 -13.19
N PRO A 93 10.44 22.53 -14.44
CA PRO A 93 10.01 21.62 -15.51
C PRO A 93 11.07 20.56 -15.79
N ILE A 94 10.64 19.32 -16.03
CA ILE A 94 11.55 18.22 -16.38
C ILE A 94 12.01 18.33 -17.85
N LEU A 95 11.12 18.82 -18.72
CA LEU A 95 11.32 19.04 -20.15
C LEU A 95 10.68 20.39 -20.55
N GLY A 96 11.30 21.07 -21.52
CA GLY A 96 10.85 22.37 -22.00
C GLY A 96 11.02 23.49 -20.97
N ASN A 97 10.33 24.62 -21.21
CA ASN A 97 10.37 25.80 -20.34
C ASN A 97 8.94 26.29 -20.04
N LYS A 98 8.10 25.37 -19.56
CA LYS A 98 6.73 25.68 -19.08
C LYS A 98 6.77 25.98 -17.58
N THR A 99 5.97 26.94 -17.14
CA THR A 99 5.60 27.10 -15.72
C THR A 99 4.46 26.13 -15.37
N LEU A 100 4.36 25.68 -14.12
CA LEU A 100 3.30 24.77 -13.68
C LEU A 100 1.92 25.41 -13.93
N PRO A 101 1.06 24.84 -14.80
CA PRO A 101 -0.18 25.48 -15.19
C PRO A 101 -1.28 25.30 -14.14
N SER A 102 -2.28 26.17 -14.24
CA SER A 102 -3.53 26.24 -13.47
C SER A 102 -3.46 26.82 -12.05
N ARG A 103 -4.57 27.49 -11.69
CA ARG A 103 -5.03 27.73 -10.34
C ARG A 103 -6.40 27.09 -10.26
N CYS A 104 -6.53 26.03 -9.48
CA CYS A 104 -7.85 25.45 -9.21
C CYS A 104 -8.51 26.24 -8.08
N HIS A 105 -9.83 26.38 -8.10
CA HIS A 105 -10.59 26.92 -6.99
C HIS A 105 -10.86 25.83 -5.94
N GLN A 106 -11.37 24.67 -6.38
CA GLN A 106 -11.77 23.55 -5.53
C GLN A 106 -10.92 22.31 -5.80
N CYS A 107 -10.04 21.96 -4.87
CA CYS A 107 -9.19 20.77 -4.96
C CYS A 107 -9.72 19.61 -4.12
N VAL A 108 -9.44 18.39 -4.59
CA VAL A 108 -9.52 17.15 -3.80
C VAL A 108 -8.18 16.41 -3.81
N ILE A 109 -7.73 15.98 -2.63
CA ILE A 109 -6.55 15.14 -2.47
C ILE A 109 -7.00 13.70 -2.20
N VAL A 110 -6.47 12.75 -2.97
CA VAL A 110 -6.74 11.31 -2.82
C VAL A 110 -5.42 10.57 -2.54
N THR A 111 -5.33 9.98 -1.36
CA THR A 111 -4.18 9.19 -0.90
C THR A 111 -4.35 7.70 -1.22
N SER A 112 -3.32 6.89 -1.00
CA SER A 112 -3.34 5.43 -1.20
C SER A 112 -3.98 4.66 -0.02
N SER A 113 -4.89 5.28 0.74
CA SER A 113 -5.48 4.68 1.95
C SER A 113 -6.52 3.60 1.61
N SER A 114 -6.42 2.44 2.26
CA SER A 114 -7.43 1.36 2.17
C SER A 114 -8.78 1.73 2.78
N HIS A 115 -8.85 2.76 3.63
CA HIS A 115 -10.11 3.24 4.21
C HIS A 115 -11.07 3.86 3.17
N LEU A 116 -10.60 4.13 1.95
CA LEU A 116 -11.47 4.58 0.85
C LEU A 116 -12.29 3.42 0.25
N LEU A 117 -11.89 2.16 0.46
CA LEU A 117 -12.55 1.01 -0.16
C LEU A 117 -13.96 0.80 0.41
N GLY A 118 -14.95 0.66 -0.48
CA GLY A 118 -16.37 0.52 -0.15
C GLY A 118 -17.09 1.82 0.23
N THR A 119 -16.40 2.97 0.28
CA THR A 119 -16.98 4.27 0.66
C THR A 119 -17.90 4.87 -0.40
N LYS A 120 -17.75 4.46 -1.67
CA LYS A 120 -18.47 4.98 -2.84
C LYS A 120 -18.34 6.50 -3.07
N LEU A 121 -17.25 7.11 -2.61
CA LEU A 121 -16.97 8.55 -2.73
C LEU A 121 -16.57 8.99 -4.16
N GLY A 122 -16.47 8.08 -5.13
CA GLY A 122 -16.04 8.38 -6.49
C GLY A 122 -16.81 9.53 -7.16
N PRO A 123 -18.15 9.52 -7.19
CA PRO A 123 -18.96 10.61 -7.75
C PRO A 123 -18.80 11.96 -7.01
N GLU A 124 -18.40 11.94 -5.74
CA GLU A 124 -18.09 13.16 -4.97
C GLU A 124 -16.70 13.72 -5.34
N ILE A 125 -15.69 12.85 -5.40
CA ILE A 125 -14.33 13.20 -5.81
C ILE A 125 -14.32 13.79 -7.24
N GLU A 126 -15.17 13.27 -8.13
CA GLU A 126 -15.33 13.78 -9.50
C GLU A 126 -15.93 15.19 -9.59
N ARG A 127 -16.63 15.68 -8.56
CA ARG A 127 -17.18 17.06 -8.53
C ARG A 127 -16.13 18.14 -8.32
N ALA A 128 -14.98 17.83 -7.71
CA ALA A 128 -13.91 18.80 -7.51
C ALA A 128 -13.28 19.18 -8.86
N GLU A 129 -12.88 20.43 -9.02
CA GLU A 129 -12.22 20.92 -10.24
C GLU A 129 -10.91 20.15 -10.50
N CYS A 130 -10.09 20.03 -9.46
CA CYS A 130 -8.78 19.38 -9.55
C CYS A 130 -8.64 18.19 -8.59
N THR A 131 -8.28 17.03 -9.14
CA THR A 131 -8.01 15.81 -8.37
C THR A 131 -6.51 15.56 -8.28
N ILE A 132 -5.96 15.66 -7.07
CA ILE A 132 -4.54 15.42 -6.75
C ILE A 132 -4.39 13.99 -6.22
N ARG A 133 -3.68 13.12 -6.95
CA ARG A 133 -3.41 11.73 -6.52
C ARG A 133 -1.97 11.53 -6.09
N MET A 134 -1.77 10.73 -5.05
CA MET A 134 -0.45 10.39 -4.52
C MET A 134 0.11 9.11 -5.16
N ASN A 135 1.38 9.16 -5.58
CA ASN A 135 2.18 8.03 -6.00
C ASN A 135 1.49 7.12 -7.04
N ASP A 136 1.54 5.81 -6.82
CA ASP A 136 0.95 4.73 -7.60
C ASP A 136 -0.45 4.32 -7.11
N ALA A 137 -1.22 5.24 -6.50
CA ALA A 137 -2.64 5.03 -6.24
C ALA A 137 -3.42 4.82 -7.56
N PRO A 138 -4.00 3.62 -7.81
CA PRO A 138 -4.72 3.31 -9.03
C PRO A 138 -6.16 3.85 -9.01
N THR A 139 -6.81 3.87 -10.16
CA THR A 139 -8.27 4.09 -10.30
C THR A 139 -8.97 2.88 -10.91
N THR A 140 -8.27 2.08 -11.72
CA THR A 140 -8.82 0.85 -12.30
C THR A 140 -9.19 -0.15 -11.21
N GLY A 141 -10.45 -0.59 -11.18
CA GLY A 141 -11.01 -1.47 -10.15
C GLY A 141 -11.53 -0.75 -8.91
N TYR A 142 -11.28 0.55 -8.75
CA TYR A 142 -11.61 1.32 -7.53
C TYR A 142 -12.43 2.59 -7.82
N SER A 143 -12.81 2.83 -9.08
CA SER A 143 -13.43 4.08 -9.54
C SER A 143 -14.74 4.46 -8.83
N ALA A 144 -15.50 3.48 -8.33
CA ALA A 144 -16.69 3.73 -7.51
C ALA A 144 -16.35 4.44 -6.19
N ASP A 145 -15.20 4.11 -5.60
CA ASP A 145 -14.73 4.64 -4.32
C ASP A 145 -13.86 5.88 -4.48
N VAL A 146 -12.98 5.90 -5.48
CA VAL A 146 -11.93 6.93 -5.61
C VAL A 146 -12.03 7.80 -6.87
N GLY A 147 -13.02 7.57 -7.75
CA GLY A 147 -13.13 8.25 -9.05
C GLY A 147 -12.08 7.79 -10.07
N ASN A 148 -12.14 8.34 -11.28
CA ASN A 148 -11.19 8.10 -12.37
C ASN A 148 -10.26 9.30 -12.64
N LYS A 149 -10.76 10.53 -12.47
CA LYS A 149 -10.04 11.76 -12.79
C LYS A 149 -8.74 11.90 -12.00
N THR A 150 -7.72 12.45 -12.65
CA THR A 150 -6.43 12.83 -12.06
C THR A 150 -5.94 14.07 -12.79
N THR A 151 -5.94 15.21 -12.10
CA THR A 151 -5.41 16.47 -12.65
C THR A 151 -3.92 16.58 -12.33
N PHE A 152 -3.55 16.28 -11.09
CA PHE A 152 -2.16 16.23 -10.64
C PHE A 152 -1.83 14.85 -10.09
N ARG A 153 -0.64 14.33 -10.41
CA ARG A 153 -0.09 13.14 -9.74
C ARG A 153 1.24 13.49 -9.07
N VAL A 154 1.23 13.52 -7.74
CA VAL A 154 2.40 13.83 -6.91
C VAL A 154 3.14 12.54 -6.59
N VAL A 155 4.36 12.38 -7.09
CA VAL A 155 5.11 11.11 -7.07
C VAL A 155 6.41 11.28 -6.29
N ALA A 156 6.53 10.56 -5.18
CA ALA A 156 7.78 10.48 -4.43
C ALA A 156 8.86 9.74 -5.22
N HIS A 157 10.13 10.07 -4.99
CA HIS A 157 11.29 9.43 -5.61
C HIS A 157 11.28 7.90 -5.50
N SER A 158 10.75 7.35 -4.41
CA SER A 158 10.60 5.92 -4.15
C SER A 158 9.48 5.24 -4.96
N SER A 159 8.60 6.02 -5.61
CA SER A 159 7.42 5.57 -6.35
C SER A 159 7.56 5.70 -7.86
N VAL A 160 8.53 6.48 -8.35
CA VAL A 160 8.73 6.78 -9.78
C VAL A 160 8.73 5.54 -10.67
N PHE A 161 9.47 4.50 -10.30
CA PHE A 161 9.51 3.26 -11.09
C PHE A 161 8.18 2.49 -11.09
N ARG A 162 7.37 2.55 -10.03
CA ARG A 162 6.05 1.87 -10.00
C ARG A 162 5.04 2.60 -10.88
N VAL A 163 5.09 3.93 -10.90
CA VAL A 163 4.27 4.78 -11.78
C VAL A 163 4.68 4.60 -13.25
N LEU A 164 5.95 4.85 -13.59
CA LEU A 164 6.39 4.86 -14.99
C LEU A 164 6.42 3.48 -15.67
N ARG A 165 6.45 2.37 -14.92
CA ARG A 165 6.32 1.01 -15.48
C ARG A 165 4.89 0.62 -15.84
N ARG A 166 3.87 1.39 -15.44
CA ARG A 166 2.45 1.13 -15.76
C ARG A 166 1.82 2.34 -16.46
N PRO A 167 2.30 2.74 -17.65
CA PRO A 167 1.82 3.93 -18.35
C PRO A 167 0.32 3.85 -18.68
N GLN A 168 -0.23 2.66 -18.94
CA GLN A 168 -1.67 2.51 -19.20
C GLN A 168 -2.55 2.86 -17.99
N GLU A 169 -2.06 2.65 -16.75
CA GLU A 169 -2.79 3.02 -15.53
C GLU A 169 -2.57 4.50 -15.16
N PHE A 170 -1.33 4.98 -15.29
CA PHE A 170 -0.94 6.23 -14.66
C PHE A 170 -0.67 7.41 -15.60
N VAL A 171 -0.43 7.17 -16.89
CA VAL A 171 -0.07 8.20 -17.91
C VAL A 171 -1.16 8.32 -18.97
N ASN A 172 -1.53 7.21 -19.62
CA ASN A 172 -2.48 7.21 -20.73
C ASN A 172 -3.94 7.26 -20.26
N ARG A 173 -4.21 6.87 -19.00
CA ARG A 173 -5.56 6.83 -18.40
C ARG A 173 -6.23 8.21 -18.37
N THR A 174 -5.42 9.25 -18.13
CA THR A 174 -5.81 10.66 -18.01
C THR A 174 -4.74 11.52 -18.69
N PRO A 175 -4.80 11.71 -20.02
CA PRO A 175 -3.71 12.30 -20.80
C PRO A 175 -3.29 13.73 -20.42
N GLU A 176 -4.17 14.46 -19.73
CA GLU A 176 -3.94 15.83 -19.24
C GLU A 176 -3.34 15.88 -17.83
N THR A 177 -2.99 14.73 -17.23
CA THR A 177 -2.38 14.69 -15.89
C THR A 177 -1.00 15.35 -15.87
N VAL A 178 -0.85 16.34 -14.99
CA VAL A 178 0.43 16.97 -14.66
C VAL A 178 1.13 16.17 -13.55
N PHE A 179 2.37 15.76 -13.80
CA PHE A 179 3.18 14.99 -12.85
C PHE A 179 4.10 15.90 -12.04
N ILE A 180 4.09 15.74 -10.72
CA ILE A 180 4.95 16.49 -9.79
C ILE A 180 5.82 15.49 -9.02
N PHE A 181 7.10 15.43 -9.37
CA PHE A 181 8.07 14.54 -8.77
C PHE A 181 8.79 15.20 -7.60
N TRP A 182 8.96 14.48 -6.48
CA TRP A 182 9.60 15.05 -5.29
C TRP A 182 10.50 14.05 -4.56
N GLY A 183 11.48 14.57 -3.84
CA GLY A 183 12.37 13.79 -2.98
C GLY A 183 13.72 14.48 -2.75
N PRO A 184 14.55 13.96 -1.83
CA PRO A 184 15.82 14.57 -1.50
C PRO A 184 16.74 14.69 -2.73
N PRO A 185 17.53 15.77 -2.87
CA PRO A 185 18.48 15.93 -3.97
C PRO A 185 19.43 14.73 -4.14
N SER A 186 19.87 14.12 -3.03
CA SER A 186 20.71 12.91 -3.01
C SER A 186 20.04 11.64 -3.57
N LYS A 187 18.71 11.64 -3.73
CA LYS A 187 17.92 10.57 -4.36
C LYS A 187 17.51 10.94 -5.78
N MET A 188 17.12 12.20 -6.01
CA MET A 188 16.67 12.70 -7.32
C MET A 188 17.83 12.87 -8.31
N GLN A 189 18.96 13.42 -7.85
CA GLN A 189 20.09 13.89 -8.68
C GLN A 189 21.39 13.12 -8.37
N LYS A 190 21.34 11.78 -8.36
CA LYS A 190 22.52 10.93 -8.11
C LYS A 190 23.58 11.08 -9.22
N PRO A 191 24.89 11.13 -8.88
CA PRO A 191 25.98 11.18 -9.86
C PRO A 191 26.02 9.99 -10.82
N GLN A 192 25.81 8.77 -10.31
CA GLN A 192 25.94 7.51 -11.08
C GLN A 192 24.64 7.08 -11.80
N GLY A 193 23.65 7.96 -11.93
CA GLY A 193 22.35 7.61 -12.51
C GLY A 193 21.22 8.35 -11.80
N SER A 194 20.87 9.50 -12.35
CA SER A 194 19.86 10.38 -11.79
C SER A 194 18.43 9.89 -12.09
N LEU A 195 17.54 9.95 -11.10
CA LEU A 195 16.12 9.65 -11.29
C LEU A 195 15.48 10.66 -12.26
N LEU A 196 16.00 11.90 -12.28
CA LEU A 196 15.66 12.91 -13.27
C LEU A 196 15.84 12.39 -14.71
N ARG A 197 16.93 11.66 -15.01
CA ARG A 197 17.17 11.09 -16.35
C ARG A 197 16.13 10.02 -16.72
N VAL A 198 15.60 9.28 -15.73
CA VAL A 198 14.52 8.31 -15.95
C VAL A 198 13.22 9.03 -16.29
N ILE A 199 12.89 10.10 -15.55
CA ILE A 199 11.69 10.90 -15.78
C ILE A 199 11.79 11.65 -17.12
N GLN A 200 12.94 12.22 -17.46
CA GLN A 200 13.21 12.85 -18.77
C GLN A 200 13.00 11.87 -19.92
N ARG A 201 13.53 10.64 -19.82
CA ARG A 201 13.29 9.60 -20.84
C ARG A 201 11.81 9.23 -20.97
N ALA A 202 11.06 9.22 -19.87
CA ALA A 202 9.61 8.99 -19.92
C ALA A 202 8.88 10.16 -20.60
N GLY A 203 9.17 11.41 -20.26
CA GLY A 203 8.55 12.57 -20.93
C GLY A 203 8.89 12.66 -22.43
N LEU A 204 10.07 12.19 -22.84
CA LEU A 204 10.41 12.06 -24.27
C LEU A 204 9.66 10.91 -24.97
N ALA A 205 9.27 9.86 -24.24
CA ALA A 205 8.49 8.74 -24.79
C ALA A 205 6.97 9.00 -24.79
N PHE A 206 6.49 9.88 -23.91
CA PHE A 206 5.08 10.27 -23.76
C PHE A 206 4.95 11.78 -23.98
N PRO A 207 4.79 12.27 -25.23
CA PRO A 207 4.89 13.71 -25.54
C PRO A 207 3.82 14.58 -24.88
N ASN A 208 2.69 13.99 -24.45
CA ASN A 208 1.64 14.68 -23.70
C ASN A 208 1.90 14.71 -22.18
N MET A 209 2.91 13.98 -21.68
CA MET A 209 3.23 13.91 -20.26
C MET A 209 3.89 15.22 -19.79
N GLU A 210 3.10 16.08 -19.15
CA GLU A 210 3.64 17.28 -18.52
C GLU A 210 4.22 16.94 -17.14
N ALA A 211 5.48 17.30 -16.90
CA ALA A 211 6.23 16.81 -15.75
C ALA A 211 7.13 17.89 -15.12
N TYR A 212 7.09 17.97 -13.79
CA TYR A 212 7.84 18.90 -12.95
C TYR A 212 8.56 18.16 -11.82
N ALA A 213 9.67 18.71 -11.32
CA ALA A 213 10.29 18.34 -10.05
C ALA A 213 10.14 19.47 -9.02
N VAL A 214 9.95 19.15 -7.75
CA VAL A 214 10.10 20.12 -6.67
C VAL A 214 11.54 20.65 -6.64
N SER A 215 11.72 21.98 -6.54
CA SER A 215 13.04 22.60 -6.55
C SER A 215 13.84 22.25 -5.28
N PRO A 216 15.19 22.18 -5.32
CA PRO A 216 15.99 21.85 -4.14
C PRO A 216 15.75 22.79 -2.94
N ALA A 217 15.57 24.09 -3.22
CA ALA A 217 15.24 25.09 -2.20
C ALA A 217 13.85 24.84 -1.57
N ARG A 218 12.86 24.44 -2.37
CA ARG A 218 11.52 24.10 -1.87
C ARG A 218 11.53 22.81 -1.06
N MET A 219 12.29 21.80 -1.49
CA MET A 219 12.51 20.58 -0.71
C MET A 219 13.11 20.87 0.66
N GLN A 220 14.12 21.73 0.74
CA GLN A 220 14.72 22.13 2.01
C GLN A 220 13.71 22.84 2.93
N GLN A 221 12.86 23.72 2.38
CA GLN A 221 11.80 24.39 3.14
C GLN A 221 10.75 23.39 3.69
N PHE A 222 10.45 22.32 2.94
CA PHE A 222 9.61 21.22 3.45
C PHE A 222 10.31 20.46 4.58
N ASP A 223 11.58 20.08 4.41
CA ASP A 223 12.36 19.39 5.44
C ASP A 223 12.45 20.23 6.74
N ASP A 224 12.66 21.55 6.62
CA ASP A 224 12.69 22.46 7.77
C ASP A 224 11.32 22.54 8.47
N LEU A 225 10.22 22.67 7.73
CA LEU A 225 8.84 22.66 8.25
C LEU A 225 8.54 21.39 9.07
N PHE A 226 8.87 20.22 8.52
CA PHE A 226 8.62 18.92 9.17
C PHE A 226 9.65 18.57 10.26
N ARG A 227 10.75 19.34 10.38
CA ARG A 227 11.73 19.20 11.46
C ARG A 227 11.41 20.09 12.67
N VAL A 228 10.87 21.29 12.45
CA VAL A 228 10.46 22.20 13.56
C VAL A 228 9.03 21.91 14.05
N THR A 229 8.21 21.27 13.22
CA THR A 229 6.95 20.66 13.65
C THR A 229 7.26 19.24 14.13
N PRO A 230 7.25 18.92 15.43
CA PRO A 230 7.48 17.55 15.88
C PRO A 230 6.35 16.66 15.35
N LEU A 231 6.66 15.88 14.30
CA LEU A 231 5.91 14.69 13.93
C LEU A 231 5.81 13.84 15.21
N CYS A 232 4.59 13.59 15.69
CA CYS A 232 4.40 13.28 17.11
C CYS A 232 5.24 12.08 17.57
N PRO A 233 5.80 12.11 18.79
CA PRO A 233 6.27 10.88 19.43
C PRO A 233 5.05 9.96 19.53
N GLN A 234 5.06 8.92 18.70
CA GLN A 234 3.90 8.09 18.31
C GLN A 234 2.90 8.78 17.35
N GLY A 235 3.12 8.57 16.05
CA GLY A 235 2.04 8.15 15.15
C GLY A 235 1.04 9.18 14.60
N LYS A 236 1.21 10.48 14.85
CA LYS A 236 0.34 11.51 14.23
C LYS A 236 1.15 12.60 13.52
N VAL A 237 0.90 12.75 12.22
CA VAL A 237 1.33 13.91 11.41
C VAL A 237 0.21 14.94 11.50
N PRO A 238 0.41 16.11 12.13
CA PRO A 238 -0.63 17.14 12.23
C PRO A 238 -0.76 17.93 10.92
N PHE A 239 -1.22 17.25 9.87
CA PHE A 239 -1.67 17.87 8.62
C PHE A 239 -2.73 17.08 7.83
N VAL A 240 -2.93 15.78 8.11
CA VAL A 240 -3.87 14.93 7.34
C VAL A 240 -4.67 13.97 8.24
N VAL A 241 -5.04 14.40 9.46
CA VAL A 241 -5.73 13.55 10.45
C VAL A 241 -6.90 14.30 11.09
N GLU A 242 -7.99 14.47 10.34
CA GLU A 242 -9.29 14.79 10.95
C GLU A 242 -10.46 14.00 10.31
N TYR A 243 -10.52 13.84 8.98
CA TYR A 243 -11.67 13.19 8.31
C TYR A 243 -11.34 12.21 7.15
N GLY A 244 -10.42 11.26 7.34
CA GLY A 244 -10.13 10.21 6.33
C GLY A 244 -9.86 10.76 4.92
N LEU A 245 -9.11 11.87 4.86
CA LEU A 245 -9.45 13.01 3.99
C LEU A 245 -9.43 12.75 2.47
N VAL A 246 -10.64 12.74 1.92
CA VAL A 246 -11.01 13.61 0.80
C VAL A 246 -10.98 15.06 1.34
N TYR A 247 -9.85 15.76 1.18
CA TYR A 247 -9.81 17.19 1.53
C TYR A 247 -10.63 17.96 0.51
N HIS A 248 -11.53 18.83 0.96
CA HIS A 248 -12.37 19.66 0.10
C HIS A 248 -12.21 21.10 0.59
N GLY A 249 -11.50 21.94 -0.17
CA GLY A 249 -11.20 23.29 0.29
C GLY A 249 -10.80 24.24 -0.83
N ASP A 250 -11.13 25.51 -0.61
CA ASP A 250 -10.74 26.62 -1.45
C ASP A 250 -9.22 26.81 -1.39
N CYS A 251 -8.57 27.07 -2.53
CA CYS A 251 -7.11 27.18 -2.67
C CYS A 251 -6.48 28.46 -2.06
N GLY A 252 -6.80 28.77 -0.80
CA GLY A 252 -6.21 29.85 0.00
C GLY A 252 -5.15 29.39 1.03
N GLY A 253 -4.91 28.08 1.15
CA GLY A 253 -3.94 27.47 2.06
C GLY A 253 -3.31 26.22 1.44
N VAL A 254 -1.98 26.09 1.58
CA VAL A 254 -1.17 25.02 0.94
C VAL A 254 -1.03 23.81 1.88
N VAL A 255 -0.86 22.64 1.27
CA VAL A 255 -0.53 21.32 1.87
C VAL A 255 0.80 21.34 2.64
#